data_AF-A0A3Q0RLQ1-F1
#
_entry.id   AF-A0A3Q0RLQ1-F1
#
_cell.length_a   1.000
_cell.length_b   1.000
_cell.length_c   1.000
_cell.angle_alpha   90.00
_cell.angle_beta   90.00
_cell.angle_gamma   90.00
#
_symmetry.space_group_name_H-M   'P 1'
#
loop_
_entity.id
_entity.type
_entity.pdbx_description
1 polymer ?
#
loop_
_entity_poly.entity_id
_entity_poly.type
_entity_poly.pdbx_seq_one_letter_code
_entity_poly.pdbx_strand_id
1 'polypeptide(L)'
;MSLEEVLTTYKQPIDEKQAWAVCYQCCSGLNVPHSSHGTASQVKDPSSILLHRDGAVSLQREPHHDNETDGPLVPSTRDHRAAEQYLTGGRQSHS
;
A
#
# COMPACT_ATOMS: atom_id res chain seq x y z
N MET A 1 3.63 -19.24 -11.74
CA MET A 1 3.51 -20.26 -10.67
C MET A 1 3.94 -19.62 -9.37
N SER A 2 3.39 -20.02 -8.24
CA SER A 2 3.81 -19.48 -6.94
C SER A 2 5.05 -20.19 -6.41
N LEU A 3 5.77 -19.55 -5.48
CA LEU A 3 6.89 -20.19 -4.79
C LEU A 3 6.40 -21.38 -3.93
N GLU A 4 5.19 -21.30 -3.36
CA GLU A 4 4.57 -22.42 -2.64
C GLU A 4 4.39 -23.66 -3.54
N GLU A 5 3.89 -23.48 -4.76
CA GLU A 5 3.73 -24.58 -5.73
C GLU A 5 5.07 -25.24 -6.05
N VAL A 6 6.13 -24.45 -6.23
CA VAL A 6 7.48 -24.97 -6.47
C VAL A 6 7.97 -25.80 -5.27
N LEU A 7 7.91 -25.24 -4.07
CA LEU A 7 8.34 -25.94 -2.85
C LEU A 7 7.57 -27.24 -2.63
N THR A 8 6.27 -27.23 -2.92
CA THR A 8 5.39 -28.40 -2.76
C THR A 8 5.67 -29.46 -3.82
N THR A 9 5.89 -29.05 -5.08
CA THR A 9 6.13 -29.96 -6.21
C THR A 9 7.46 -30.69 -6.06
N TYR A 10 8.52 -29.96 -5.73
CA TYR A 10 9.86 -30.54 -5.62
C TYR A 10 10.16 -31.12 -4.24
N LYS A 11 9.31 -30.86 -3.22
CA LYS A 11 9.46 -31.33 -1.83
C LYS A 11 10.85 -31.06 -1.24
N GLN A 12 11.49 -29.98 -1.68
CA GLN A 12 12.80 -29.55 -1.22
C GLN A 12 12.81 -28.03 -1.05
N PRO A 13 13.60 -27.50 -0.09
CA PRO A 13 13.87 -26.08 -0.04
C PRO A 13 14.62 -25.63 -1.30
N ILE A 14 14.46 -24.35 -1.66
CA ILE A 14 15.27 -23.73 -2.70
C ILE A 14 16.74 -23.66 -2.24
N ASP A 15 17.66 -23.75 -3.19
CA ASP A 15 19.09 -23.60 -2.89
C ASP A 15 19.44 -22.14 -2.59
N GLU A 16 20.65 -21.92 -2.08
CA GLU A 16 21.13 -20.57 -1.74
C GLU A 16 21.08 -19.62 -2.95
N LYS A 17 21.53 -20.05 -4.13
CA LYS A 17 21.54 -19.20 -5.34
C LYS A 17 20.13 -18.84 -5.77
N GLN A 18 19.19 -19.77 -5.67
CA GLN A 18 17.78 -19.50 -5.92
C GLN A 18 17.20 -18.50 -4.92
N ALA A 19 17.49 -18.66 -3.63
CA ALA A 19 17.07 -17.71 -2.61
C ALA A 19 17.60 -16.29 -2.88
N TRP A 20 18.88 -16.17 -3.25
CA TRP A 20 19.47 -14.89 -3.66
C TRP A 20 18.78 -14.30 -4.90
N ALA A 21 18.52 -15.10 -5.93
CA ALA A 21 17.87 -14.64 -7.17
C ALA A 21 16.44 -14.14 -6.91
N VAL A 22 15.65 -14.89 -6.14
CA VAL A 22 14.28 -14.49 -5.76
C VAL A 22 14.30 -13.19 -4.95
N CYS A 23 15.21 -13.09 -3.97
CA CYS A 23 15.36 -11.90 -3.14
C CYS A 23 15.72 -10.65 -3.97
N TYR A 24 16.71 -10.77 -4.85
CA TYR A 24 17.13 -9.68 -5.72
C TYR A 24 16.01 -9.22 -6.64
N GLN A 25 15.34 -10.15 -7.31
CA GLN A 25 14.31 -9.83 -8.28
C GLN A 25 13.07 -9.21 -7.60
N CYS A 26 12.62 -9.76 -6.46
CA CYS A 26 11.56 -9.16 -5.65
C CYS A 26 11.88 -7.71 -5.26
N CYS A 27 13.10 -7.45 -4.75
CA CYS A 27 13.49 -6.12 -4.30
C CYS A 27 13.69 -5.14 -5.46
N SER A 28 14.15 -5.62 -6.62
CA SER A 28 14.38 -4.77 -7.81
C SER A 28 13.08 -4.11 -8.30
N GLY A 29 11.94 -4.81 -8.19
CA GLY A 29 10.62 -4.26 -8.53
C GLY A 29 10.09 -3.21 -7.54
N LEU A 30 10.67 -3.13 -6.34
CA LEU A 30 10.32 -2.12 -5.33
C LEU A 30 11.09 -0.81 -5.50
N ASN A 31 12.17 -0.82 -6.29
CA ASN A 31 13.04 0.34 -6.53
C ASN A 31 12.54 1.26 -7.67
N VAL A 32 11.31 1.06 -8.14
CA VAL A 32 10.67 1.96 -9.10
C VAL A 32 10.32 3.26 -8.36
N PRO A 33 10.80 4.44 -8.83
CA PRO A 33 10.55 5.73 -8.16
C PRO A 33 9.06 5.90 -7.91
N HIS A 34 8.70 6.03 -6.63
CA HIS A 34 7.32 6.04 -6.15
C HIS A 34 6.46 7.08 -6.87
N SER A 35 5.79 6.65 -7.94
CA SER A 35 4.64 7.34 -8.49
C SER A 35 3.42 6.67 -7.89
N SER A 36 2.75 7.39 -7.00
CA SER A 36 1.41 7.10 -6.49
C SER A 36 1.34 6.07 -5.36
N HIS A 37 1.30 6.58 -4.12
CA HIS A 37 0.38 6.23 -3.04
C HIS A 37 -0.39 4.90 -3.18
N GLY A 38 0.33 3.78 -3.30
CA GLY A 38 -0.21 2.44 -3.43
C GLY A 38 0.32 1.62 -2.28
N THR A 39 -0.57 0.91 -1.59
CA THR A 39 -0.22 0.02 -0.47
C THR A 39 0.93 -0.89 -0.89
N ALA A 40 2.05 -0.82 -0.15
CA ALA A 40 3.18 -1.70 -0.39
C ALA A 40 2.68 -3.14 -0.29
N SER A 41 2.93 -3.93 -1.35
CA SER A 41 2.49 -5.34 -1.36
C SER A 41 3.31 -6.11 -0.34
N GLN A 42 2.67 -6.56 0.74
CA GLN A 42 3.31 -7.31 1.80
C GLN A 42 3.43 -8.79 1.41
N VAL A 43 4.60 -9.37 1.64
CA VAL A 43 4.79 -10.83 1.55
C VAL A 43 4.21 -11.45 2.83
N LYS A 44 3.11 -12.19 2.72
CA LYS A 44 2.52 -12.91 3.87
C LYS A 44 3.00 -14.35 3.95
N ASP A 45 3.14 -14.99 2.80
CA ASP A 45 3.46 -16.41 2.67
C ASP A 45 4.06 -16.70 1.26
N PRO A 46 4.60 -17.91 1.01
CA PRO A 46 5.24 -18.25 -0.26
C PRO A 46 4.27 -18.25 -1.45
N SER A 47 2.96 -18.36 -1.22
CA SER A 47 1.96 -18.32 -2.31
C SER A 47 1.85 -16.92 -2.91
N SER A 48 2.13 -15.89 -2.10
CA SER A 48 2.14 -14.48 -2.54
C SER A 48 3.29 -14.11 -3.47
N ILE A 49 4.30 -14.99 -3.64
CA ILE A 49 5.46 -14.77 -4.53
C ILE A 49 5.22 -15.51 -5.83
N LEU A 50 5.12 -14.78 -6.94
CA LEU A 50 4.89 -15.33 -8.27
C LEU A 50 6.17 -15.36 -9.10
N LEU A 51 6.50 -16.54 -9.61
CA LEU A 51 7.59 -16.80 -10.54
C LEU A 51 7.04 -16.88 -11.97
N HIS A 52 7.60 -16.06 -12.84
CA HIS A 52 7.23 -15.99 -14.27
C HIS A 52 8.20 -16.78 -15.14
N ARG A 53 7.74 -17.15 -16.35
CA ARG A 53 8.53 -17.96 -17.29
C ARG A 53 9.77 -17.24 -17.83
N ASP A 54 9.74 -15.92 -17.85
CA ASP A 54 10.85 -15.06 -18.26
C ASP A 54 11.87 -14.82 -17.13
N GLY A 55 11.65 -15.41 -15.95
CA GLY A 55 12.50 -15.26 -14.78
C GLY A 55 12.16 -14.04 -13.92
N ALA A 56 11.13 -13.26 -14.28
CA ALA A 56 10.65 -12.19 -13.42
C ALA A 56 10.00 -12.75 -12.14
N VAL A 57 10.06 -11.96 -11.07
CA VAL A 57 9.41 -12.25 -9.79
C VAL A 57 8.54 -11.07 -9.39
N SER A 58 7.30 -11.35 -8.99
CA SER A 58 6.34 -10.32 -8.57
C SER A 58 5.58 -10.76 -7.33
N LEU A 59 5.06 -9.79 -6.58
CA LEU A 59 4.18 -10.06 -5.44
C LEU A 59 2.71 -9.99 -5.88
N GLN A 60 1.92 -10.95 -5.43
CA GLN A 60 0.47 -10.90 -5.57
C GLN A 60 -0.08 -9.80 -4.67
N ARG A 61 -0.82 -8.85 -5.26
CA ARG A 61 -1.59 -7.88 -4.47
C ARG A 61 -2.80 -8.57 -3.90
N GLU A 62 -2.91 -8.55 -2.58
CA GLU A 62 -4.16 -8.94 -1.94
C GLU A 62 -5.23 -7.92 -2.35
N PRO A 63 -6.42 -8.35 -2.81
CA PRO A 63 -7.53 -7.43 -2.98
C PRO A 63 -7.83 -6.86 -1.60
N HIS A 64 -7.60 -5.56 -1.45
CA HIS A 64 -8.06 -4.81 -0.29
C HIS A 64 -9.58 -4.95 -0.30
N HIS A 65 -10.14 -5.83 0.54
CA HIS A 65 -11.54 -5.70 0.91
C HIS A 65 -11.61 -4.42 1.73
N ASP A 66 -11.83 -3.31 1.04
CA ASP A 66 -12.51 -2.16 1.62
C ASP A 66 -13.84 -2.71 2.14
N ASN A 67 -13.83 -3.11 3.41
CA ASN A 67 -15.00 -3.15 4.25
C ASN A 67 -15.54 -1.71 4.26
N GLU A 68 -16.29 -1.38 3.22
CA GLU A 68 -17.26 -0.30 3.17
C GLU A 68 -18.44 -0.74 4.06
N THR A 69 -18.23 -0.75 5.37
CA THR A 69 -19.33 -0.43 6.28
C THR A 69 -19.26 1.08 6.46
N ASP A 70 -19.79 1.80 5.46
CA ASP A 70 -20.24 3.18 5.56
C ASP A 70 -21.32 3.23 6.66
N GLY A 71 -20.88 3.33 7.91
CA GLY A 71 -21.73 3.83 8.98
C GLY A 71 -21.75 5.35 8.85
N PRO A 72 -22.93 6.01 8.81
CA PRO A 72 -22.98 7.44 8.59
C PRO A 72 -22.23 8.13 9.72
N LEU A 73 -21.13 8.80 9.36
CA LEU A 73 -20.38 9.69 10.23
C LEU A 73 -21.31 10.81 10.67
N VAL A 74 -21.90 10.65 11.86
CA VAL A 74 -22.53 11.76 12.58
C VAL A 74 -21.46 12.85 12.77
N PRO A 75 -21.62 14.05 12.18
CA PRO A 75 -20.71 15.14 12.48
C PRO A 75 -20.95 15.54 13.94
N SER A 76 -20.01 15.19 14.81
CA SER A 76 -19.93 15.73 16.15
C SER A 76 -19.70 17.23 16.00
N THR A 77 -20.77 18.02 16.15
CA THR A 77 -20.71 19.47 16.28
C THR A 77 -19.98 19.79 17.58
N ARG A 78 -18.65 19.82 17.51
CA ARG A 78 -17.83 20.54 18.48
C ARG A 78 -17.89 22.00 18.09
N ASP A 79 -18.68 22.73 18.86
CA ASP A 79 -18.75 24.18 18.91
C ASP A 79 -17.33 24.76 19.04
N HIS A 80 -16.81 25.27 17.93
CA HIS A 80 -15.61 26.11 17.89
C HIS A 80 -15.95 27.34 17.05
N ARG A 81 -16.67 28.28 17.65
CA ARG A 81 -16.55 29.69 17.31
C ARG A 81 -16.45 30.47 18.61
N ALA A 82 -15.34 30.31 19.33
CA ALA A 82 -14.19 31.21 19.19
C ALA A 82 -14.65 32.67 19.13
N ALA A 83 -14.67 33.25 20.33
CA ALA A 83 -14.56 34.67 20.59
C ALA A 83 -13.45 35.27 19.72
N GLU A 84 -13.80 36.14 18.77
CA GLU A 84 -12.98 37.24 18.23
C GLU A 84 -13.95 38.24 17.55
N GLN A 85 -14.60 39.08 18.36
CA GLN A 85 -15.36 40.25 17.87
C GLN A 85 -14.88 41.57 18.48
N TYR A 86 -13.66 41.60 19.02
CA TYR A 86 -12.98 42.85 19.37
C TYR A 86 -11.75 43.04 18.47
N LEU A 87 -11.65 44.24 17.89
CA LEU A 87 -10.50 44.80 17.16
C LEU A 87 -10.42 44.52 15.65
N THR A 88 -11.21 45.25 14.86
CA THR A 88 -10.68 46.13 13.81
C THR A 88 -11.79 47.03 13.30
N GLY A 89 -11.76 48.28 13.77
CA GLY A 89 -12.39 49.38 13.05
C GLY A 89 -11.52 49.75 11.85
N GLY A 90 -12.14 50.26 10.78
CA GLY A 90 -11.41 51.01 9.77
C GLY A 90 -11.96 50.98 8.35
N ARG A 91 -12.77 51.99 8.05
CA ARG A 91 -12.55 52.96 6.95
C ARG A 91 -13.03 52.60 5.51
N GLN A 92 -14.03 53.39 5.06
CA GLN A 92 -14.25 54.02 3.71
C GLN A 92 -14.46 53.08 2.50
N SER A 93 -15.15 53.39 1.41
CA SER A 93 -15.85 54.57 0.85
C SER A 93 -16.52 54.14 -0.48
N HIS A 94 -17.47 54.95 -0.98
CA HIS A 94 -18.02 55.00 -2.36
C HIS A 94 -18.92 53.80 -2.79
N SER A 95 -20.06 53.98 -3.47
CA SER A 95 -20.59 55.08 -4.29
C SER A 95 -22.11 55.15 -4.20
#